data_AF-A0A368Y9E5-F1
#
_entry.id   AF-A0A368Y9E5-F1
#
_cell.length_a   1.000
_cell.length_b   1.000
_cell.length_c   1.000
_cell.angle_alpha   90.00
_cell.angle_beta   90.00
_cell.angle_gamma   90.00
#
_symmetry.space_group_name_H-M   'P 1'
#
loop_
_entity.id
_entity.type
_entity.pdbx_description
1 polymer ?
#
loop_
_entity_poly.entity_id
_entity_poly.type
_entity_poly.pdbx_seq_one_letter_code
_entity_poly.pdbx_strand_id
1 'polypeptide(L)'
;MRNATTIIFGNLIIATYLGIYGQSVADFLNENFIKISPIFYLTILTFTSVFLYLSSFVYTYLLYKKKRIEKDKIDLYLPVILGIGLLTSCWSLFVLAMWWG
;
A
#
# COMPACT_ATOMS: atom_id res chain seq x y z
N MET A 1 -16.40 -4.83 -15.08
CA MET A 1 -15.41 -5.62 -14.30
C MET A 1 -13.98 -5.18 -14.58
N ARG A 2 -13.59 -4.92 -15.84
CA ARG A 2 -12.23 -4.45 -16.22
C ARG A 2 -11.74 -3.26 -15.37
N ASN A 3 -12.59 -2.24 -15.18
CA ASN A 3 -12.22 -1.03 -14.44
C ASN A 3 -11.92 -1.29 -12.95
N ALA A 4 -12.67 -2.18 -12.29
CA ALA A 4 -12.48 -2.47 -10.86
C ALA A 4 -11.18 -3.24 -10.60
N THR A 5 -10.85 -4.20 -11.46
CA THR A 5 -9.57 -4.91 -11.40
C THR A 5 -8.40 -3.96 -11.67
N THR A 6 -8.50 -3.08 -12.67
CA THR A 6 -7.46 -2.07 -12.94
C THR A 6 -7.24 -1.15 -11.74
N ILE A 7 -8.31 -0.72 -11.06
CA ILE A 7 -8.21 0.11 -9.85
C ILE A 7 -7.48 -0.63 -8.73
N ILE A 8 -7.85 -1.90 -8.46
CA ILE A 8 -7.19 -2.71 -7.42
C ILE A 8 -5.70 -2.88 -7.72
N PHE A 9 -5.35 -3.28 -8.95
CA PHE A 9 -3.95 -3.46 -9.33
C PHE A 9 -3.15 -2.15 -9.29
N GLY A 10 -3.72 -1.06 -9.80
CA GLY A 10 -3.09 0.26 -9.72
C GLY A 10 -2.83 0.67 -8.27
N ASN A 11 -3.80 0.44 -7.39
CA ASN A 11 -3.66 0.73 -5.98
C ASN A 11 -2.57 -0.12 -5.30
N LEU A 12 -2.48 -1.41 -5.63
CA LEU A 12 -1.44 -2.29 -5.11
C LEU A 12 -0.05 -1.85 -5.56
N ILE A 13 0.12 -1.47 -6.83
CA ILE A 13 1.42 -0.99 -7.34
C ILE A 13 1.84 0.28 -6.60
N ILE A 14 0.94 1.24 -6.46
CA ILE A 14 1.21 2.49 -5.73
C ILE A 14 1.53 2.20 -4.26
N ALA A 15 0.73 1.39 -3.59
CA ALA A 15 0.96 1.00 -2.20
C ALA A 15 2.32 0.31 -2.02
N THR A 16 2.68 -0.59 -2.94
CA THR A 16 3.96 -1.30 -2.94
C THR A 16 5.12 -0.33 -3.11
N TYR A 17 5.02 0.57 -4.09
CA TYR A 17 6.02 1.58 -4.37
C TYR A 17 6.26 2.49 -3.16
N LEU A 18 5.19 2.99 -2.54
CA LEU A 18 5.29 3.84 -1.36
C LEU A 18 5.84 3.09 -0.13
N GLY A 19 5.51 1.82 0.03
CA GLY A 19 5.97 1.02 1.18
C GLY A 19 7.44 0.58 1.06
N ILE A 20 7.90 0.23 -0.15
CA ILE A 20 9.29 -0.20 -0.38
C ILE A 20 10.23 1.00 -0.50
N TYR A 21 9.84 2.01 -1.27
CA TYR A 21 10.68 3.18 -1.56
C TYR A 21 10.33 4.40 -0.70
N GLY A 22 9.57 4.22 0.38
CA GLY A 22 9.08 5.31 1.23
C GLY A 22 10.19 6.23 1.74
N GLN A 23 11.36 5.68 2.06
CA GLN A 23 12.53 6.45 2.47
C GLN A 23 13.04 7.36 1.35
N SER A 24 13.30 6.81 0.16
CA SER A 24 13.77 7.60 -0.99
C SER A 24 12.78 8.69 -1.39
N VAL A 25 11.48 8.42 -1.28
CA VAL A 25 10.43 9.41 -1.53
C VAL A 25 10.41 10.48 -0.42
N ALA A 26 10.59 10.10 0.85
CA ALA A 26 10.67 11.04 1.96
C ALA A 26 11.88 11.99 1.83
N ASP A 27 13.04 11.45 1.48
CA ASP A 27 14.25 12.23 1.24
C ASP A 27 14.06 13.21 0.07
N PHE A 28 13.52 12.72 -1.04
CA PHE A 28 13.19 13.56 -2.21
C PHE A 28 12.22 14.70 -1.86
N LEU A 29 11.18 14.43 -1.07
CA LEU A 29 10.19 15.43 -0.65
C LEU A 29 10.78 16.48 0.28
N ASN A 30 11.64 16.07 1.21
CA ASN A 30 12.34 16.99 2.11
C ASN A 30 13.30 17.93 1.33
N GLU A 31 13.98 17.41 0.31
CA GLU A 31 14.92 18.20 -0.50
C GLU A 31 14.24 19.14 -1.49
N ASN A 32 13.12 18.73 -2.10
CA ASN A 32 12.54 19.43 -3.25
C ASN A 32 11.20 20.12 -2.98
N PHE A 33 10.52 19.83 -1.87
CA PHE A 33 9.15 20.31 -1.64
C PHE A 33 9.06 21.26 -0.44
N ILE A 34 9.05 20.73 0.79
CA ILE A 34 9.06 21.52 2.01
C ILE A 34 10.07 20.87 2.95
N LYS A 35 11.02 21.68 3.44
CA LYS A 35 12.10 21.20 4.27
C LYS A 35 11.61 20.92 5.70
N ILE A 36 11.03 19.75 5.89
CA ILE A 36 10.53 19.21 7.17
C ILE A 36 11.32 17.93 7.44
N SER A 37 11.51 17.57 8.72
CA SER A 37 12.20 16.33 9.08
C SER A 37 11.68 15.13 8.25
N PRO A 38 12.55 14.38 7.55
CA PRO A 38 12.16 13.26 6.68
C PRO A 38 11.31 12.21 7.38
N ILE A 39 11.44 12.10 8.71
CA ILE A 39 10.65 11.20 9.56
C ILE A 39 9.14 11.46 9.40
N PHE A 40 8.71 12.73 9.29
CA PHE A 40 7.29 13.04 9.10
C PHE A 40 6.77 12.58 7.73
N TYR A 41 7.56 12.81 6.67
CA TYR A 41 7.22 12.31 5.34
C TYR A 41 7.17 10.79 5.32
N LEU A 42 8.18 10.12 5.87
CA LEU A 42 8.25 8.67 5.95
C LEU A 42 7.06 8.08 6.73
N THR A 43 6.67 8.74 7.82
CA THR A 43 5.49 8.36 8.62
C THR A 43 4.23 8.41 7.76
N ILE A 44 3.98 9.55 7.09
CA ILE A 44 2.79 9.73 6.24
C ILE A 44 2.76 8.71 5.10
N LEU A 45 3.89 8.48 4.44
CA LEU A 45 4.01 7.52 3.33
C LEU A 45 3.76 6.08 3.80
N THR A 46 4.28 5.70 4.96
CA THR A 46 4.07 4.38 5.57
C THR A 46 2.60 4.15 5.89
N PHE A 47 1.96 5.09 6.61
CA PHE A 47 0.53 5.00 6.90
C PHE A 47 -0.33 4.98 5.64
N THR A 48 0.05 5.75 4.62
CA THR A 48 -0.64 5.76 3.32
C THR A 48 -0.54 4.38 2.66
N SER A 49 0.65 3.80 2.56
CA SER A 49 0.85 2.46 1.97
C SER A 49 0.01 1.39 2.67
N VAL A 50 0.07 1.33 4.00
CA VAL A 50 -0.72 0.39 4.82
C VAL A 50 -2.22 0.58 4.60
N PHE A 51 -2.68 1.84 4.59
CA PHE A 51 -4.08 2.16 4.34
C PHE A 51 -4.55 1.76 2.94
N LEU A 52 -3.70 1.91 1.92
CA LEU A 52 -4.01 1.48 0.55
C LEU A 52 -4.13 -0.06 0.45
N TYR A 53 -3.30 -0.83 1.16
CA TYR A 53 -3.47 -2.29 1.22
C TYR A 53 -4.76 -2.68 1.94
N LEU A 54 -5.04 -2.06 3.09
CA LEU A 54 -6.24 -2.35 3.88
C LEU A 54 -7.51 -2.04 3.08
N SER A 55 -7.55 -0.87 2.42
CA SER A 55 -8.67 -0.46 1.56
C SER A 55 -8.81 -1.37 0.35
N SER A 56 -7.71 -1.82 -0.27
CA SER A 56 -7.74 -2.80 -1.37
C SER A 56 -8.35 -4.14 -0.94
N PHE A 57 -7.98 -4.62 0.24
CA PHE A 57 -8.53 -5.85 0.82
C PHE A 57 -10.04 -5.71 1.05
N VAL A 58 -10.46 -4.65 1.73
CA VAL A 58 -11.88 -4.36 2.01
C VAL A 58 -12.68 -4.21 0.72
N TYR A 59 -12.16 -3.46 -0.25
CA TYR A 59 -12.84 -3.24 -1.53
C TYR A 59 -13.01 -4.53 -2.33
N THR A 60 -11.96 -5.36 -2.39
CA THR A 60 -12.00 -6.67 -3.05
C THR A 60 -13.04 -7.60 -2.40
N TYR A 61 -13.07 -7.62 -1.06
CA TYR A 61 -14.07 -8.39 -0.31
C TYR A 61 -15.50 -7.91 -0.55
N LEU A 62 -15.73 -6.59 -0.55
CA LEU A 62 -17.04 -6.00 -0.83
C LEU A 62 -17.53 -6.31 -2.25
N LEU A 63 -16.64 -6.31 -3.24
CA LEU A 63 -16.98 -6.68 -4.63
C LEU A 63 -17.40 -8.15 -4.75
N TYR A 64 -16.73 -9.05 -4.02
CA TYR A 64 -17.14 -10.45 -3.96
C TYR A 64 -18.48 -10.64 -3.27
N LYS A 65 -18.72 -9.96 -2.13
CA LYS A 65 -20.03 -10.00 -1.45
C LYS A 65 -21.16 -9.54 -2.37
N LYS A 66 -20.89 -8.57 -3.26
CA LYS A 66 -21.82 -8.08 -4.29
C LYS A 66 -21.92 -8.98 -5.53
N LYS A 67 -21.28 -10.16 -5.54
CA LYS A 67 -21.18 -11.10 -6.67
C LYS A 67 -20.67 -10.44 -7.96
N ARG A 68 -19.82 -9.41 -7.84
CA ARG A 68 -19.20 -8.70 -8.97
C ARG A 68 -17.86 -9.31 -9.40
N ILE A 69 -17.37 -10.30 -8.65
CA ILE A 69 -16.14 -11.06 -8.89
C ILE A 69 -16.47 -12.54 -8.72
N GLU A 70 -15.96 -13.38 -9.62
CA GLU A 70 -16.05 -14.84 -9.56
C GLU A 70 -15.24 -15.39 -8.38
N LYS A 71 -15.70 -16.51 -7.81
CA LYS A 71 -15.07 -17.13 -6.64
C LYS A 71 -13.60 -17.49 -6.91
N ASP A 72 -13.35 -18.04 -8.09
CA ASP A 72 -12.03 -18.49 -8.55
C ASP A 72 -11.01 -17.33 -8.60
N LYS A 73 -11.47 -16.12 -8.94
CA LYS A 73 -10.62 -14.91 -8.98
C LYS A 73 -10.32 -14.39 -7.58
N ILE A 74 -11.27 -14.46 -6.65
CA ILE A 74 -11.04 -13.94 -5.30
C ILE A 74 -10.14 -14.85 -4.47
N ASP A 75 -10.22 -16.17 -4.69
CA ASP A 75 -9.34 -17.15 -4.07
C ASP A 75 -7.87 -16.90 -4.44
N LEU A 76 -7.60 -16.23 -5.56
CA LEU A 76 -6.26 -15.74 -5.92
C LEU A 76 -5.99 -14.31 -5.41
N TYR A 77 -6.93 -13.38 -5.55
CA TYR A 77 -6.66 -11.96 -5.25
C TYR A 77 -6.43 -11.67 -3.77
N LEU A 78 -7.23 -12.25 -2.86
CA LEU A 78 -7.07 -12.01 -1.43
C LEU A 78 -5.71 -12.46 -0.87
N PRO A 79 -5.22 -13.69 -1.14
CA PRO A 79 -3.92 -14.10 -0.62
C PRO A 79 -2.77 -13.31 -1.24
N VAL A 80 -2.88 -12.88 -2.51
CA VAL A 80 -1.85 -12.01 -3.13
C VAL A 80 -1.81 -10.65 -2.45
N ILE A 81 -2.98 -10.01 -2.23
CA ILE A 81 -3.08 -8.72 -1.54
C ILE A 81 -2.54 -8.84 -0.11
N LEU A 82 -2.92 -9.89 0.62
CA LEU A 82 -2.46 -10.12 1.99
C LEU A 82 -0.96 -10.43 2.04
N GLY A 83 -0.46 -11.32 1.19
CA GLY A 83 0.95 -11.71 1.19
C GLY A 83 1.87 -10.54 0.88
N ILE A 84 1.63 -9.88 -0.26
CA ILE A 84 2.44 -8.71 -0.66
C ILE A 84 2.22 -7.55 0.31
N GLY A 85 0.98 -7.32 0.74
CA GLY A 85 0.61 -6.25 1.66
C GLY A 85 1.25 -6.41 3.03
N LEU A 86 1.26 -7.62 3.60
CA LEU A 86 1.91 -7.88 4.88
C LEU A 86 3.43 -7.72 4.78
N LEU A 87 4.07 -8.31 3.78
CA LEU A 87 5.52 -8.20 3.60
C LEU A 87 5.95 -6.73 3.42
N THR A 88 5.23 -5.99 2.58
CA THR A 88 5.50 -4.57 2.33
C THR A 88 5.20 -3.72 3.56
N SER A 89 4.12 -3.98 4.27
CA SER A 89 3.77 -3.24 5.49
C SER A 89 4.81 -3.48 6.58
N CYS A 90 5.22 -4.73 6.80
CA CYS A 90 6.29 -5.06 7.74
C CYS A 90 7.60 -4.36 7.38
N TRP A 91 7.98 -4.36 6.10
CA TRP A 91 9.16 -3.63 5.63
C TRP A 91 9.05 -2.12 5.90
N SER A 92 7.94 -1.49 5.49
CA SER A 92 7.73 -0.06 5.66
C SER A 92 7.75 0.38 7.13
N LEU A 93 7.12 -0.40 8.01
CA LEU A 93 7.12 -0.16 9.45
C LEU A 93 8.50 -0.38 10.07
N PHE A 94 9.25 -1.37 9.60
CA PHE A 94 10.64 -1.59 10.03
C PHE A 94 11.52 -0.40 9.67
N VAL A 95 11.44 0.09 8.43
CA VAL A 95 12.17 1.29 7.98
C VAL A 95 11.76 2.50 8.81
N LEU A 96 10.46 2.70 9.04
CA LEU A 96 9.97 3.77 9.90
C LEU A 96 10.54 3.67 11.32
N ALA A 97 10.51 2.49 11.94
CA ALA A 97 11.04 2.28 13.29
C ALA A 97 12.55 2.56 13.39
N MET A 98 13.34 2.19 12.37
CA MET A 98 14.78 2.51 12.31
C MET A 98 15.06 4.02 12.30
N TRP A 99 14.11 4.83 11.83
CA TRP A 99 14.25 6.29 11.79
C TRP A 99 13.74 6.99 13.06
N TRP A 100 12.99 6.29 13.91
CA TRP A 100 12.51 6.79 15.20
C TRP A 100 13.40 6.42 16.39
N GLY A 101 14.34 5.48 16.21
CA GLY A 101 15.33 5.08 17.20
C GLY A 101 16.68 5.74 16.98
#